data_AF-A0A6P4FT87-F1
#
_entry.id   AF-A0A6P4FT87-F1
#
_cell.length_a   1.000
_cell.length_b   1.000
_cell.length_c   1.000
_cell.angle_alpha   90.00
_cell.angle_beta   90.00
_cell.angle_gamma   90.00
#
_symmetry.space_group_name_H-M   'P 1'
#
loop_
_entity.id
_entity.type
_entity.pdbx_description
1 polymer ?
#
loop_
_entity_poly.entity_id
_entity_poly.type
_entity_poly.pdbx_seq_one_letter_code
_entity_poly.pdbx_strand_id
1 'polypeptide(L)'
;MQKMPSQILNDGSSASLNSGSMNMANTPNSITVKTAYNGQIIITTVNKNISYEELCYEIRNICRFPLDQPFTIKWVDEENDPCTISTKMELDEAIRLYEMNYDSQLVIHETNQVQRNFKRRT
;
A
#
# COMPACT_ATOMS: atom_id res chain seq x y z
N MET A 1 -62.87 -14.13 19.00
CA MET A 1 -62.73 -12.93 18.16
C MET A 1 -61.27 -12.49 18.23
N GLN A 2 -60.67 -12.13 17.08
CA GLN A 2 -59.29 -11.66 16.88
C GLN A 2 -58.24 -12.79 16.94
N LYS A 3 -57.53 -13.14 15.85
CA LYS A 3 -56.61 -12.30 15.05
C LYS A 3 -56.60 -12.68 13.55
N MET A 4 -56.43 -11.68 12.68
CA MET A 4 -56.24 -11.78 11.22
C MET A 4 -54.72 -11.74 10.83
N PRO A 5 -54.32 -11.58 9.55
CA PRO A 5 -53.90 -12.62 8.61
C PRO A 5 -52.43 -12.47 8.14
N SER A 6 -51.95 -13.43 7.36
CA SER A 6 -50.68 -13.43 6.63
C SER A 6 -50.59 -12.26 5.63
N GLN A 7 -49.46 -11.54 5.59
CA GLN A 7 -49.07 -10.67 4.48
C GLN A 7 -47.63 -10.96 4.06
N ILE A 8 -47.43 -11.17 2.76
CA ILE A 8 -46.15 -11.26 2.05
C ILE A 8 -45.96 -9.92 1.31
N LEU A 9 -44.67 -9.60 1.04
CA LEU A 9 -44.10 -8.66 0.04
C LEU A 9 -43.73 -7.27 0.59
N ASN A 10 -42.45 -6.89 0.51
CA ASN A 10 -41.87 -6.34 -0.72
C ASN A 10 -40.37 -6.04 -0.55
N ASP A 11 -39.64 -6.30 -1.63
CA ASP A 11 -38.24 -5.98 -1.86
C ASP A 11 -37.95 -4.49 -1.72
N GLY A 12 -36.78 -4.16 -1.18
CA GLY A 12 -36.38 -2.79 -0.97
C GLY A 12 -34.98 -2.65 -0.40
N SER A 13 -34.00 -3.26 -1.09
CA SER A 13 -32.60 -2.89 -0.97
C SER A 13 -32.46 -1.38 -1.21
N SER A 14 -32.49 -0.60 -0.13
CA SER A 14 -32.02 0.78 -0.12
C SER A 14 -30.68 0.78 0.59
N ALA A 15 -29.66 0.38 -0.17
CA ALA A 15 -28.28 0.73 0.13
C ALA A 15 -28.23 2.26 0.18
N SER A 16 -28.23 2.81 1.39
CA SER A 16 -27.98 4.22 1.62
C SER A 16 -26.50 4.48 1.32
N LEU A 17 -26.24 4.89 0.08
CA LEU A 17 -24.97 5.44 -0.35
C LEU A 17 -24.86 6.85 0.23
N ASN A 18 -24.34 6.96 1.46
CA ASN A 18 -23.84 8.25 1.93
C ASN A 18 -22.52 8.53 1.22
N SER A 19 -22.63 9.31 0.15
CA SER A 19 -21.55 10.09 -0.44
C SER A 19 -21.26 11.32 0.43
N GLY A 20 -19.98 11.51 0.77
CA GLY A 20 -19.46 12.84 1.14
C GLY A 20 -18.98 13.00 2.58
N SER A 21 -17.76 12.54 2.86
CA SER A 21 -16.78 13.31 3.64
C SER A 21 -15.39 12.70 3.43
N MET A 22 -14.64 13.18 2.44
CA MET A 22 -13.23 12.83 2.28
C MET A 22 -12.43 13.49 3.40
N ASN A 23 -12.42 12.85 4.57
CA ASN A 23 -11.36 13.04 5.54
C ASN A 23 -10.14 12.27 5.02
N MET A 24 -9.25 12.97 4.33
CA MET A 24 -7.93 12.52 3.86
C MET A 24 -6.95 12.24 5.01
N ALA A 25 -7.42 11.65 6.11
CA ALA A 25 -6.62 11.45 7.31
C ALA A 25 -6.62 10.01 7.84
N ASN A 26 -7.56 9.14 7.47
CA ASN A 26 -7.48 7.73 7.85
C ASN A 26 -8.48 6.87 7.06
N THR A 27 -8.20 6.55 5.80
CA THR A 27 -8.83 5.37 5.19
C THR A 27 -8.23 4.16 5.88
N PRO A 28 -9.01 3.39 6.68
CA PRO A 28 -8.47 2.38 7.61
C PRO A 28 -7.69 1.26 6.89
N ASN A 29 -7.89 1.15 5.58
CA ASN A 29 -7.32 0.11 4.73
C ASN A 29 -6.23 0.60 3.78
N SER A 30 -5.64 1.76 4.03
CA SER A 30 -4.57 2.28 3.18
C SER A 30 -3.41 2.85 3.97
N ILE A 31 -2.22 2.79 3.37
CA ILE A 31 -0.99 3.36 3.88
C ILE A 31 -0.55 4.51 2.98
N THR A 32 -0.01 5.57 3.59
CA THR A 32 0.66 6.63 2.83
C THR A 32 2.11 6.24 2.61
N VAL A 33 2.53 6.23 1.35
CA VAL A 33 3.86 5.80 0.93
C VAL A 33 4.58 6.99 0.33
N LYS A 34 5.70 7.40 0.94
CA LYS A 34 6.62 8.39 0.37
C LYS A 34 7.63 7.65 -0.51
N THR A 35 7.48 7.77 -1.82
CA THR A 35 8.35 7.16 -2.82
C THR A 35 9.47 8.12 -3.21
N ALA A 36 10.73 7.79 -2.90
CA ALA A 36 11.89 8.57 -3.34
C ALA A 36 12.50 7.97 -4.62
N TYR A 37 12.54 8.75 -5.70
CA TYR A 37 13.10 8.32 -6.99
C TYR A 37 13.66 9.51 -7.79
N ASN A 38 14.87 9.37 -8.34
CA ASN A 38 15.55 10.38 -9.17
C ASN A 38 15.54 11.81 -8.58
N GLY A 39 15.78 11.93 -7.27
CA GLY A 39 15.77 13.21 -6.55
C GLY A 39 14.37 13.78 -6.28
N GLN A 40 13.30 13.08 -6.67
CA GLN A 40 11.91 13.48 -6.43
C GLN A 40 11.29 12.62 -5.33
N ILE A 41 10.43 13.23 -4.53
CA ILE A 41 9.59 12.55 -3.55
C ILE A 41 8.15 12.58 -4.05
N ILE A 42 7.56 11.40 -4.24
CA ILE A 42 6.19 11.22 -4.70
C ILE A 42 5.41 10.58 -3.57
N ILE A 43 4.33 11.22 -3.12
CA ILE A 43 3.49 10.70 -2.04
C ILE A 43 2.26 10.05 -2.66
N THR A 44 2.07 8.76 -2.41
CA THR A 44 0.91 7.99 -2.88
C THR A 44 0.25 7.26 -1.74
N THR A 45 -1.01 6.86 -1.95
CA THR A 45 -1.75 6.03 -1.00
C THR A 45 -1.89 4.64 -1.59
N VAL A 46 -1.47 3.63 -0.85
CA VAL A 46 -1.47 2.23 -1.28
C VAL A 46 -2.40 1.43 -0.38
N ASN A 47 -3.13 0.48 -0.94
CA ASN A 47 -4.02 -0.40 -0.16
C ASN A 47 -3.18 -1.36 0.71
N LYS A 48 -3.59 -1.57 1.97
CA LYS A 48 -2.94 -2.56 2.88
C LYS A 48 -3.02 -4.00 2.38
N ASN A 49 -4.02 -4.32 1.55
CA ASN A 49 -4.18 -5.66 0.98
C ASN A 49 -3.53 -5.80 -0.41
N ILE A 50 -2.75 -4.81 -0.85
CA ILE A 50 -2.08 -4.88 -2.15
C ILE A 50 -1.15 -6.10 -2.22
N SER A 51 -1.14 -6.77 -3.35
CA SER A 51 -0.14 -7.81 -3.62
C SER A 51 1.22 -7.19 -3.98
N TYR A 52 2.29 -7.96 -3.84
CA TYR A 52 3.62 -7.50 -4.26
C TYR A 52 3.68 -7.17 -5.76
N GLU A 53 2.96 -7.93 -6.59
CA GLU A 53 2.89 -7.72 -8.05
C GLU A 53 2.20 -6.41 -8.40
N GLU A 54 1.07 -6.12 -7.76
CA GLU A 54 0.36 -4.84 -7.92
C GLU A 54 1.22 -3.67 -7.42
N LEU A 55 1.93 -3.83 -6.30
CA LEU A 55 2.86 -2.79 -5.83
C LEU A 55 3.96 -2.51 -6.86
N CYS A 56 4.52 -3.56 -7.48
CA CYS A 56 5.50 -3.41 -8.55
C CYS A 56 4.92 -2.64 -9.74
N TYR A 57 3.67 -2.93 -10.12
CA TYR A 57 2.98 -2.23 -11.19
C TYR A 57 2.74 -0.74 -10.85
N GLU A 58 2.29 -0.44 -9.64
CA GLU A 58 2.10 0.92 -9.16
C GLU A 58 3.41 1.72 -9.16
N ILE A 59 4.49 1.16 -8.61
CA ILE A 59 5.81 1.81 -8.59
C ILE A 59 6.31 2.08 -10.01
N ARG A 60 6.12 1.12 -10.94
CA ARG A 60 6.46 1.30 -12.35
C ARG A 60 5.67 2.44 -12.99
N ASN A 61 4.39 2.57 -12.70
CA ASN A 61 3.55 3.66 -13.17
C ASN A 61 3.93 5.02 -12.56
N ILE A 62 4.26 5.04 -11.27
CA ILE A 62 4.65 6.24 -10.52
C ILE A 62 6.01 6.77 -11.01
N CYS A 63 7.01 5.88 -11.09
CA CYS A 63 8.39 6.24 -11.46
C CYS A 63 8.61 6.27 -12.98
N ARG A 64 7.59 5.89 -13.77
CA ARG A 64 7.63 5.84 -15.25
C ARG A 64 8.75 4.94 -15.79
N PHE A 65 8.96 3.78 -15.14
CA PHE A 65 9.96 2.81 -15.59
C PHE A 65 9.56 2.15 -16.92
N PRO A 66 10.45 2.05 -17.92
CA PRO A 66 10.26 1.18 -19.09
C PRO A 66 10.04 -0.27 -18.67
N LEU A 67 9.08 -0.98 -19.28
CA LEU A 67 8.65 -2.33 -18.88
C LEU A 67 9.79 -3.32 -18.60
N ASP A 68 10.87 -3.25 -19.39
CA ASP A 68 12.01 -4.16 -19.29
C ASP A 68 13.10 -3.68 -18.29
N GLN A 69 12.96 -2.49 -17.71
CA GLN A 69 13.90 -1.98 -16.72
C GLN A 69 13.65 -2.67 -15.37
N PRO A 70 14.65 -3.39 -14.81
CA PRO A 70 14.58 -3.91 -13.46
C PRO A 70 14.73 -2.78 -12.44
N PHE A 71 14.06 -2.92 -11.30
CA PHE A 71 14.17 -2.00 -10.18
C PHE A 71 14.06 -2.78 -8.87
N THR A 72 14.39 -2.14 -7.77
CA THR A 72 14.24 -2.73 -6.43
C THR A 72 13.53 -1.76 -5.51
N ILE A 73 12.58 -2.32 -4.76
CA ILE A 73 11.82 -1.60 -3.75
C ILE A 73 12.58 -1.74 -2.43
N LYS A 74 12.82 -0.62 -1.76
CA LYS A 74 13.34 -0.62 -0.39
C LYS A 74 12.38 0.11 0.53
N TRP A 75 12.13 -0.47 1.69
CA TRP A 75 11.43 0.19 2.80
C TRP A 75 12.46 0.74 3.77
N VAL A 76 12.23 1.94 4.28
CA VAL A 76 13.04 2.52 5.37
C VAL A 76 12.26 2.32 6.66
N ASP A 77 12.83 1.56 7.59
CA ASP A 77 12.23 1.31 8.91
C ASP A 77 12.48 2.46 9.91
N GLU A 78 12.11 2.24 11.17
CA GLU A 78 12.26 3.20 12.26
C GLU A 78 13.71 3.50 12.63
N GLU A 79 14.63 2.57 12.32
CA GLU A 79 16.06 2.73 12.54
C GLU A 79 16.74 3.43 11.34
N ASN A 80 15.94 3.91 10.38
CA ASN A 80 16.36 4.48 9.11
C ASN A 80 17.16 3.50 8.23
N ASP A 81 16.94 2.20 8.41
CA ASP A 81 17.64 1.17 7.65
C ASP A 81 16.83 0.76 6.41
N PRO A 82 17.45 0.78 5.21
CA PRO A 82 16.79 0.39 3.98
C PRO A 82 16.73 -1.14 3.84
N CYS A 83 15.57 -1.72 4.12
CA CYS A 83 15.25 -3.12 3.92
C CYS A 83 14.68 -3.37 2.51
N THR A 84 15.09 -4.45 1.84
CA THR A 84 14.58 -4.77 0.50
C THR A 84 13.22 -5.45 0.58
N ILE A 85 12.28 -5.05 -0.28
CA ILE A 85 11.02 -5.76 -0.50
C ILE A 85 11.10 -6.44 -1.86
N SER A 86 11.08 -7.76 -1.87
CA SER A 86 11.16 -8.62 -3.05
C SER A 86 10.10 -9.73 -3.07
N THR A 87 9.41 -9.93 -1.95
CA THR A 87 8.41 -10.98 -1.74
C THR A 87 7.16 -10.43 -1.05
N LYS A 88 6.06 -11.18 -1.15
CA LYS A 88 4.82 -10.86 -0.41
C LYS A 88 5.05 -10.83 1.10
N MET A 89 5.87 -11.73 1.64
CA MET A 89 6.15 -11.80 3.08
C MET A 89 6.83 -10.52 3.59
N GLU A 90 7.81 -10.00 2.86
CA GLU A 90 8.50 -8.75 3.22
C GLU A 90 7.55 -7.54 3.13
N LEU A 91 6.64 -7.53 2.15
CA LEU A 91 5.62 -6.48 2.03
C LEU A 91 4.63 -6.52 3.21
N ASP A 92 4.14 -7.71 3.56
CA ASP A 92 3.18 -7.87 4.67
C ASP A 92 3.81 -7.40 6.00
N GLU A 93 5.10 -7.65 6.22
CA GLU A 93 5.83 -7.16 7.40
C GLU A 93 6.01 -5.64 7.38
N ALA A 94 6.34 -5.04 6.23
CA ALA A 94 6.43 -3.59 6.10
C ALA A 94 5.10 -2.89 6.42
N ILE A 95 3.98 -3.46 5.97
CA ILE A 95 2.64 -2.96 6.27
C ILE A 95 2.30 -3.11 7.76
N ARG A 96 2.68 -4.24 8.38
CA ARG A 96 2.51 -4.44 9.83
C ARG A 96 3.29 -3.39 10.64
N LEU A 97 4.51 -3.06 10.20
CA LEU A 97 5.33 -2.02 10.83
C LEU A 97 4.76 -0.60 10.63
N TYR A 98 4.17 -0.30 9.45
CA TYR A 98 3.42 0.94 9.22
C TYR A 98 2.35 1.14 10.31
N GLU A 99 1.58 0.11 10.64
CA GLU A 99 0.47 0.22 11.58
C GLU A 99 0.91 0.49 13.03
N MET A 100 2.15 0.13 13.37
CA MET A 100 2.72 0.35 14.70
C MET A 100 3.22 1.79 14.87
N ASN A 101 3.85 2.35 13.84
CA ASN A 101 4.60 3.61 13.95
C ASN A 101 4.00 4.78 13.14
N TYR A 102 3.10 4.50 12.20
CA TYR A 102 2.48 5.45 11.26
C TYR A 102 3.47 6.32 10.45
N ASP A 103 4.75 5.97 10.44
CA ASP A 103 5.76 6.58 9.58
C ASP A 103 6.26 5.55 8.59
N SER A 104 6.29 5.94 7.32
CA SER A 104 6.48 5.00 6.21
C SER A 104 7.04 5.71 5.00
N GLN A 105 8.28 5.34 4.70
CA GLN A 105 9.01 5.82 3.54
C GLN A 105 9.50 4.62 2.74
N LEU A 106 9.22 4.66 1.45
CA LEU A 106 9.62 3.66 0.49
C LEU A 106 10.62 4.30 -0.47
N VAL A 107 11.85 3.83 -0.46
CA VAL A 107 12.91 4.33 -1.33
C VAL A 107 13.04 3.36 -2.50
N ILE A 108 12.87 3.88 -3.72
CA ILE A 108 13.05 3.07 -4.93
C ILE A 108 14.49 3.22 -5.39
N HIS A 109 15.14 2.09 -5.61
CA HIS A 109 16.49 2.06 -6.15
C HIS A 109 16.49 1.42 -7.54
N GLU A 110 17.10 2.10 -8.52
CA GLU A 110 17.42 1.48 -9.80
C GLU A 110 18.51 0.44 -9.59
N THR A 111 18.16 -0.84 -9.63
CA THR A 111 19.15 -1.90 -9.58
C THR A 111 19.77 -2.09 -10.95
N ASN A 112 20.81 -1.30 -11.22
CA ASN A 112 21.88 -1.80 -12.09
C ASN A 112 22.52 -2.98 -11.35
N GLN A 113 22.19 -4.20 -11.78
CA GLN A 113 22.60 -5.52 -11.28
C GLN A 113 24.02 -5.57 -10.67
N VAL A 114 24.19 -5.12 -9.43
CA VAL A 114 25.25 -5.53 -8.49
C VAL A 114 24.63 -5.42 -7.12
N GLN A 115 24.03 -6.50 -6.64
CA GLN A 115 23.56 -6.63 -5.27
C GLN A 115 24.75 -6.49 -4.30
N ARG A 116 25.05 -5.26 -3.88
CA ARG A 116 25.78 -5.06 -2.63
C ARG A 116 24.78 -5.28 -1.50
N ASN A 117 24.70 -6.54 -1.07
CA ASN A 117 24.10 -6.96 0.19
C ASN A 117 24.34 -5.89 1.26
N PHE A 118 23.30 -5.13 1.60
CA PHE A 118 23.37 -4.21 2.74
C PHE A 118 23.08 -5.02 4.00
N LYS A 119 24.04 -5.89 4.36
CA LYS A 119 24.26 -6.27 5.75
C LYS A 119 25.71 -6.73 5.90
N ARG A 120 26.54 -5.85 6.48
CA ARG A 120 27.67 -6.11 7.40
C ARG A 120 28.63 -4.92 7.38
N ARG A 121 28.48 -4.06 8.40
CA ARG A 121 29.47 -3.21 9.08
C ARG A 121 28.62 -2.44 10.09
N THR A 122 28.61 -2.78 11.37
CA THR A 122 29.72 -3.14 12.27
C THR A 122 29.22 -4.05 13.37
#